data_AF-A0A1S8WH11-F1
#
_entry.id   AF-A0A1S8WH11-F1
#
_cell.length_a   1.000
_cell.length_b   1.000
_cell.length_c   1.000
_cell.angle_alpha   90.00
_cell.angle_beta   90.00
_cell.angle_gamma   90.00
#
_symmetry.space_group_name_H-M   'P 1'
#
loop_
_entity.id
_entity.type
_entity.pdbx_description
1 polymer ?
#
loop_
_entity_poly.entity_id
_entity_poly.type
_entity_poly.pdbx_seq_one_letter_code
_entity_poly.pdbx_strand_id
1 'polypeptide(L)'
;MLELESVHLRSVDLLCDEIETVIRLIIGEFLELVQSTAGQAGTIQGKSDLAHIDLASVQSSLSSEQNWARLPYPGTLDTSCLIEPLSQMKSLLSRPFVRITFEDALHHLCERFGARHPTEDFTKEEERHIVQWFGESRPVFVTDFPASLKPFYCLSSDGVRAEAADLLFPDVGELVGGSVRETDESVLRQRLSTNSPELCANEWYCGLRGLGSAPHGGFGLGFERLLQILLGVHNIRDVTPFPRVMNKIVL
;
A
#
# COMPACT_ATOMS: atom_id res chain seq x y z
N MET A 1 8.35 0.26 -5.91
CA MET A 1 8.29 0.23 -4.43
C MET A 1 8.97 1.47 -3.87
N LEU A 2 8.33 2.14 -2.92
CA LEU A 2 8.98 3.12 -2.05
C LEU A 2 9.19 2.45 -0.69
N GLU A 3 10.41 2.44 -0.18
CA GLU A 3 10.77 1.71 1.03
C GLU A 3 11.36 2.66 2.07
N LEU A 4 10.96 2.47 3.32
CA LEU A 4 11.46 3.22 4.46
C LEU A 4 11.93 2.25 5.54
N GLU A 5 13.08 2.54 6.13
CA GLU A 5 13.63 1.82 7.27
C GLU A 5 14.07 2.83 8.34
N SER A 6 13.71 2.61 9.60
CA SER A 6 14.03 3.56 10.67
C SER A 6 14.14 2.88 12.03
N VAL A 7 15.09 3.36 12.84
CA VAL A 7 15.28 2.96 14.26
C VAL A 7 14.17 3.47 15.17
N HIS A 8 13.30 4.36 14.68
CA HIS A 8 12.14 4.83 15.42
C HIS A 8 10.95 3.86 15.32
N LEU A 9 10.94 2.97 14.33
CA LEU A 9 9.83 2.03 14.06
C LEU A 9 10.04 0.71 14.78
N ARG A 10 9.98 0.76 16.11
CA ARG A 10 10.33 -0.37 16.99
C ARG A 10 9.14 -1.19 17.50
N SER A 11 7.91 -0.86 17.10
CA SER A 11 6.70 -1.61 17.41
C SER A 11 5.70 -1.49 16.25
N VAL A 12 4.78 -2.45 16.14
CA VAL A 12 3.68 -2.37 15.15
C VAL A 12 2.85 -1.09 15.29
N ASP A 13 2.60 -0.61 16.51
CA ASP A 13 1.83 0.63 16.70
C ASP A 13 2.52 1.84 16.07
N LEU A 14 3.83 1.99 16.28
CA LEU A 14 4.62 3.08 15.70
C LEU A 14 4.72 2.94 14.18
N LEU A 15 4.79 1.70 13.68
CA LEU A 15 4.76 1.40 12.26
C LEU A 15 3.43 1.86 11.64
N CYS A 16 2.29 1.52 12.24
CA CYS A 16 0.97 1.94 11.78
C CYS A 16 0.80 3.46 11.83
N ASP A 17 1.24 4.12 12.92
CA ASP A 17 1.19 5.57 13.07
C ASP A 17 1.98 6.30 11.97
N GLU A 18 3.21 5.83 11.70
CA GLU A 18 4.08 6.43 10.68
C GLU A 18 3.52 6.20 9.27
N ILE A 19 3.08 4.97 8.96
CA ILE A 19 2.46 4.66 7.66
C ILE A 19 1.23 5.55 7.44
N GLU A 20 0.34 5.64 8.43
CA GLU A 20 -0.85 6.48 8.33
C GLU A 20 -0.49 7.96 8.11
N THR A 21 0.52 8.46 8.82
CA THR A 21 1.02 9.83 8.67
C THR A 21 1.55 10.08 7.26
N VAL A 22 2.42 9.19 6.75
CA VAL A 22 3.00 9.31 5.40
C VAL A 22 1.92 9.27 4.32
N ILE A 23 0.95 8.35 4.43
CA ILE A 23 -0.16 8.24 3.47
C ILE A 23 -1.02 9.51 3.48
N ARG A 24 -1.34 10.04 4.67
CA ARG A 24 -2.10 11.28 4.82
C ARG A 24 -1.39 12.48 4.20
N LEU A 25 -0.08 12.59 4.42
CA LEU A 25 0.74 13.66 3.85
C LEU A 25 0.75 13.59 2.33
N ILE A 26 1.06 12.42 1.75
CA ILE A 26 1.13 12.25 0.30
C ILE A 26 -0.22 12.56 -0.36
N ILE A 27 -1.30 11.98 0.14
CA ILE A 27 -2.64 12.17 -0.44
C ILE A 27 -3.12 13.61 -0.18
N GLY A 28 -2.85 14.18 1.00
CA GLY A 28 -3.20 15.56 1.34
C GLY A 28 -2.55 16.57 0.39
N GLU A 29 -1.23 16.49 0.22
CA GLU A 29 -0.47 17.32 -0.72
C GLU A 29 -0.98 17.18 -2.16
N PHE A 30 -1.30 15.95 -2.58
CA PHE A 30 -1.91 15.71 -3.89
C PHE A 30 -3.28 16.41 -4.02
N LEU A 31 -4.15 16.30 -3.01
CA LEU A 31 -5.46 16.95 -3.01
C LEU A 31 -5.35 18.48 -3.06
N GLU A 32 -4.37 19.08 -2.37
CA GLU A 32 -4.11 20.52 -2.42
C GLU A 32 -3.58 20.98 -3.79
N LEU A 33 -2.68 20.19 -4.38
CA LEU A 33 -2.15 20.43 -5.72
C LEU A 33 -3.26 20.42 -6.78
N VAL A 34 -4.19 19.47 -6.70
CA VAL A 34 -5.32 19.38 -7.65
C VAL A 34 -6.30 20.53 -7.45
N GLN A 35 -6.61 20.92 -6.22
CA GLN A 35 -7.54 22.02 -5.93
C GLN A 35 -7.00 23.40 -6.34
N SER A 36 -5.70 23.66 -6.11
CA SER A 36 -5.07 24.92 -6.53
C SER A 36 -5.07 25.07 -8.05
N THR A 37 -4.89 23.97 -8.78
CA THR A 37 -4.96 23.94 -10.25
C THR A 37 -6.39 24.17 -10.76
N ALA A 38 -7.41 23.54 -10.13
CA ALA A 38 -8.81 23.73 -10.51
C ALA A 38 -9.32 25.17 -10.29
N GLY A 39 -8.84 25.85 -9.23
CA GLY A 39 -9.18 27.25 -8.96
C GLY A 39 -8.53 28.27 -9.91
N GLN A 40 -7.55 27.87 -10.71
CA GLN A 40 -6.79 28.73 -11.62
C GLN A 40 -7.12 28.52 -13.12
N ALA A 41 -8.16 27.73 -13.42
CA ALA A 41 -8.66 27.48 -14.79
C ALA A 41 -9.13 28.74 -15.57
N GLY A 42 -8.97 29.94 -15.00
CA GLY A 42 -9.20 31.21 -15.68
C GLY A 42 -7.95 31.88 -16.26
N THR A 43 -6.76 31.76 -15.65
CA THR A 43 -5.61 32.61 -16.06
C THR A 43 -4.26 32.13 -15.52
N ILE A 44 -3.58 31.14 -16.11
CA ILE A 44 -2.11 31.02 -15.94
C ILE A 44 -1.41 30.64 -17.24
N GLN A 45 -0.74 31.63 -17.82
CA GLN A 45 0.45 31.44 -18.65
C GLN A 45 1.66 31.27 -17.72
N GLY A 46 2.18 30.04 -17.62
CA GLY A 46 3.59 29.79 -17.27
C GLY A 46 3.90 29.18 -15.89
N LYS A 47 4.73 28.12 -15.96
CA LYS A 47 5.73 27.64 -14.98
C LYS A 47 5.33 26.64 -13.88
N SER A 48 4.37 25.76 -14.14
CA SER A 48 4.44 24.42 -13.55
C SER A 48 3.90 23.39 -14.54
N ASP A 49 4.73 22.47 -15.00
CA ASP A 49 4.33 21.40 -15.94
C ASP A 49 3.17 20.54 -15.39
N LEU A 50 2.96 20.54 -14.07
CA LEU A 50 1.87 19.84 -13.38
C LEU A 50 0.50 20.54 -13.48
N ALA A 51 0.45 21.87 -13.63
CA ALA A 51 -0.80 22.60 -13.86
C ALA A 51 -1.41 22.32 -15.25
N HIS A 52 -0.64 21.67 -16.12
CA HIS A 52 -1.06 21.21 -17.44
C HIS A 52 -1.42 19.72 -17.47
N ILE A 53 -1.24 18.97 -16.38
CA ILE A 53 -1.77 17.60 -16.30
C ILE A 53 -3.27 17.72 -16.10
N ASP A 54 -3.98 17.69 -17.21
CA ASP A 54 -5.41 17.49 -17.24
C ASP A 54 -5.69 16.07 -16.70
N LEU A 55 -5.83 15.94 -15.38
CA LEU A 55 -6.15 14.68 -14.72
C LEU A 55 -7.46 14.08 -15.24
N ALA A 56 -8.38 14.92 -15.75
CA ALA A 56 -9.58 14.44 -16.41
C ALA A 56 -9.22 13.83 -17.78
N SER A 57 -8.20 14.33 -18.47
CA SER A 57 -7.62 13.69 -19.66
C SER A 57 -7.00 12.36 -19.35
N VAL A 58 -6.22 12.26 -18.27
CA VAL A 58 -5.64 10.99 -17.83
C VAL A 58 -6.74 10.00 -17.50
N GLN A 59 -7.72 10.37 -16.66
CA GLN A 59 -8.83 9.47 -16.32
C GLN A 59 -9.71 9.11 -17.52
N SER A 60 -10.06 10.07 -18.38
CA SER A 60 -10.85 9.79 -19.59
C SER A 60 -10.10 8.89 -20.56
N SER A 61 -8.78 9.03 -20.68
CA SER A 61 -7.96 8.19 -21.54
C SER A 61 -7.86 6.76 -21.00
N LEU A 62 -7.81 6.60 -19.68
CA LEU A 62 -7.63 5.32 -19.00
C LEU A 62 -8.95 4.58 -18.69
N SER A 63 -10.09 5.28 -18.73
CA SER A 63 -11.44 4.69 -18.53
C SER A 63 -12.11 4.23 -19.82
N SER A 64 -11.63 4.66 -21.00
CA SER A 64 -12.22 4.26 -22.27
C SER A 64 -11.56 2.99 -22.82
N GLU A 65 -12.28 1.87 -22.86
CA GLU A 65 -11.80 0.65 -23.51
C GLU A 65 -11.70 0.75 -25.05
N GLN A 66 -12.17 1.82 -25.70
CA GLN A 66 -12.28 1.88 -27.15
C GLN A 66 -12.07 3.30 -27.71
N ASN A 67 -11.04 3.46 -28.55
CA ASN A 67 -10.62 4.63 -29.35
C ASN A 67 -9.59 5.60 -28.76
N TRP A 68 -8.32 5.19 -28.85
CA TRP A 68 -7.15 6.08 -28.85
C TRP A 68 -7.25 7.23 -29.89
N ALA A 69 -8.08 7.08 -30.93
CA ALA A 69 -8.29 8.08 -31.97
C ALA A 69 -9.23 9.25 -31.55
N ARG A 70 -9.83 9.20 -30.37
CA ARG A 70 -10.75 10.24 -29.84
C ARG A 70 -10.37 10.69 -28.43
N LEU A 71 -9.07 10.72 -28.11
CA LEU A 71 -8.63 11.35 -26.87
C LEU A 71 -8.85 12.87 -27.00
N PRO A 72 -9.66 13.49 -26.13
CA PRO A 72 -9.82 14.94 -26.12
C PRO A 72 -8.48 15.63 -25.86
N TYR A 73 -8.28 16.80 -26.49
CA TYR A 73 -7.07 17.59 -26.32
C TYR A 73 -6.89 17.98 -24.84
N PRO A 74 -5.65 17.96 -24.30
CA PRO A 74 -5.37 18.42 -22.94
C PRO A 74 -5.99 19.81 -22.71
N GLY A 75 -6.83 19.95 -21.67
CA GLY A 75 -7.51 21.20 -21.32
C GLY A 75 -8.92 21.36 -21.89
N THR A 76 -9.51 20.33 -22.52
CA THR A 76 -10.91 20.35 -23.00
C THR A 76 -11.87 19.41 -22.26
N LEU A 77 -11.41 18.78 -21.17
CA LEU A 77 -12.21 17.79 -20.45
C LEU A 77 -13.01 18.36 -19.29
N ASP A 78 -14.19 17.77 -19.12
CA ASP A 78 -15.06 17.97 -17.98
C ASP A 78 -14.43 17.32 -16.74
N THR A 79 -14.03 18.15 -15.78
CA THR A 79 -13.45 17.71 -14.50
C THR A 79 -14.50 17.13 -13.54
N SER A 80 -15.78 17.09 -13.93
CA SER A 80 -16.86 16.47 -13.14
C SER A 80 -16.55 15.01 -12.76
N CYS A 81 -15.84 14.26 -13.61
CA CYS A 81 -15.44 12.88 -13.34
C CYS A 81 -14.45 12.73 -12.17
N LEU A 82 -13.70 13.79 -11.83
CA LEU A 82 -12.76 13.81 -10.72
C LEU A 82 -13.42 14.18 -9.38
N ILE A 83 -14.61 14.80 -9.40
CA ILE A 83 -15.24 15.35 -8.19
C ILE A 83 -15.55 14.22 -7.19
N GLU A 84 -16.14 13.12 -7.66
CA GLU A 84 -16.49 11.99 -6.80
C GLU A 84 -15.24 11.31 -6.20
N PRO A 85 -14.22 10.88 -6.98
CA PRO A 85 -12.99 10.29 -6.44
C PRO A 85 -12.27 11.21 -5.43
N LEU A 86 -12.15 12.51 -5.73
CA LEU A 86 -11.49 13.47 -4.83
C LEU A 86 -12.28 13.67 -3.53
N SER A 87 -13.60 13.70 -3.61
CA SER A 87 -14.47 13.78 -2.43
C SER A 87 -14.37 12.53 -1.56
N GLN A 88 -14.28 11.36 -2.18
CA GLN A 88 -14.07 10.09 -1.50
C GLN A 88 -12.70 10.08 -0.81
N MET A 89 -11.62 10.46 -1.49
CA MET A 89 -10.28 10.58 -0.91
C MET A 89 -10.24 11.53 0.29
N LYS A 90 -10.91 12.70 0.21
CA LYS A 90 -11.04 13.61 1.35
C LYS A 90 -11.78 12.98 2.52
N SER A 91 -12.87 12.26 2.26
CA SER A 91 -13.62 11.55 3.29
C SER A 91 -12.77 10.46 3.95
N LEU A 92 -12.02 9.69 3.15
CA LEU A 92 -11.11 8.65 3.62
C LEU A 92 -10.06 9.19 4.59
N LEU A 93 -9.48 10.35 4.27
CA LEU A 93 -8.51 11.01 5.13
C LEU A 93 -9.15 11.76 6.32
N SER A 94 -10.47 11.92 6.41
CA SER A 94 -11.06 12.69 7.51
C SER A 94 -11.13 11.92 8.84
N ARG A 95 -10.93 10.60 8.80
CA ARG A 95 -11.10 9.69 9.95
C ARG A 95 -9.84 8.85 10.16
N PRO A 96 -9.51 8.43 11.40
CA PRO A 96 -8.39 7.54 11.65
C PRO A 96 -8.57 6.20 10.92
N PHE A 97 -7.46 5.61 10.48
CA PHE A 97 -7.48 4.28 9.87
C PHE A 97 -7.87 3.24 10.93
N VAL A 98 -8.59 2.21 10.50
CA VAL A 98 -9.02 1.12 11.39
C VAL A 98 -7.81 0.22 11.67
N ARG A 99 -7.72 -0.33 12.89
CA ARG A 99 -6.74 -1.37 13.22
C ARG A 99 -7.48 -2.61 13.72
N ILE A 100 -7.16 -3.76 13.16
CA ILE A 100 -7.67 -5.06 13.58
C ILE A 100 -6.55 -6.08 13.62
N THR A 101 -6.74 -7.13 14.41
CA THR A 101 -5.84 -8.28 14.40
C THR A 101 -6.16 -9.21 13.23
N PHE A 102 -5.18 -10.00 12.80
CA PHE A 102 -5.39 -11.10 11.84
C PHE A 102 -6.47 -12.07 12.34
N GLU A 103 -6.52 -12.33 13.64
CA GLU A 103 -7.50 -13.21 14.27
C GLU A 103 -8.94 -12.65 14.13
N ASP A 104 -9.13 -11.36 14.37
CA ASP A 104 -10.43 -10.70 14.19
C ASP A 104 -10.86 -10.71 12.71
N ALA A 105 -9.92 -10.41 11.81
CA ALA A 105 -10.16 -10.46 10.37
C ALA A 105 -10.55 -11.87 9.91
N LEU A 106 -9.82 -12.90 10.37
CA LEU A 106 -10.08 -14.30 10.06
C LEU A 106 -11.45 -14.73 10.58
N HIS A 107 -11.82 -14.35 11.80
CA HIS A 107 -13.13 -14.65 12.38
C HIS A 107 -14.25 -14.05 11.51
N HIS A 108 -14.15 -12.77 11.16
CA HIS A 108 -15.12 -12.11 10.28
C HIS A 108 -15.26 -12.83 8.92
N LEU A 109 -14.14 -13.23 8.32
CA LEU A 109 -14.16 -13.96 7.05
C LEU A 109 -14.76 -15.36 7.20
N CYS A 110 -14.50 -16.06 8.31
CA CYS A 110 -15.05 -17.38 8.58
C CYS A 110 -16.58 -17.37 8.67
N GLU A 111 -17.16 -16.34 9.31
CA GLU A 111 -18.61 -16.18 9.40
C GLU A 111 -19.27 -16.00 8.03
N ARG A 112 -18.55 -15.38 7.08
CA ARG A 112 -19.10 -15.03 5.76
C ARG A 112 -18.82 -16.05 4.67
N PHE A 113 -17.63 -16.65 4.67
CA PHE A 113 -17.14 -17.52 3.59
C PHE A 113 -16.95 -18.98 4.02
N GLY A 114 -17.15 -19.29 5.30
CA GLY A 114 -16.95 -20.63 5.86
C GLY A 114 -15.56 -20.83 6.45
N ALA A 115 -15.29 -22.04 6.94
CA ALA A 115 -14.08 -22.35 7.69
C ALA A 115 -12.80 -22.11 6.87
N ARG A 116 -11.82 -21.46 7.48
CA ARG A 116 -10.50 -21.18 6.90
C ARG A 116 -9.38 -21.72 7.77
N HIS A 117 -8.23 -22.00 7.17
CA HIS A 117 -7.05 -22.39 7.93
C HIS A 117 -6.37 -21.14 8.52
N PRO A 118 -5.99 -21.13 9.81
CA PRO A 118 -5.40 -19.95 10.47
C PRO A 118 -3.99 -19.59 10.00
N THR A 119 -3.44 -20.34 9.05
CA THR A 119 -2.10 -20.14 8.48
C THR A 119 -2.15 -19.87 6.97
N GLU A 120 -3.32 -19.52 6.44
CA GLU A 120 -3.48 -19.06 5.07
C GLU A 120 -3.56 -17.54 5.07
N ASP A 121 -2.85 -16.91 4.14
CA ASP A 121 -2.93 -15.46 3.97
C ASP A 121 -4.26 -15.04 3.30
N PHE A 122 -4.56 -13.75 3.31
CA PHE A 122 -5.76 -13.23 2.69
C PHE A 122 -5.61 -13.13 1.17
N THR A 123 -6.67 -13.53 0.46
CA THR A 123 -6.79 -13.25 -0.96
C THR A 123 -7.26 -11.82 -1.18
N LYS A 124 -7.05 -11.27 -2.39
CA LYS A 124 -7.52 -9.91 -2.74
C LYS A 124 -9.02 -9.70 -2.53
N GLU A 125 -9.83 -10.73 -2.77
CA GLU A 125 -11.28 -10.65 -2.56
C GLU A 125 -11.60 -10.52 -1.05
N GLU A 126 -10.86 -11.22 -0.22
CA GLU A 126 -11.02 -11.19 1.23
C GLU A 126 -10.50 -9.89 1.84
N GLU A 127 -9.35 -9.38 1.39
CA GLU A 127 -8.86 -8.04 1.74
C GLU A 127 -9.91 -6.98 1.45
N ARG A 128 -10.52 -7.03 0.26
CA ARG A 128 -11.59 -6.12 -0.14
C ARG A 128 -12.80 -6.25 0.79
N HIS A 129 -13.13 -7.45 1.24
CA HIS A 129 -14.22 -7.67 2.18
C HIS A 129 -13.92 -7.18 3.59
N ILE A 130 -12.67 -7.32 4.07
CA ILE A 130 -12.20 -6.73 5.33
C ILE A 130 -12.38 -5.20 5.29
N VAL A 131 -11.96 -4.54 4.20
CA VAL A 131 -12.14 -3.09 4.06
C VAL A 131 -13.62 -2.70 4.05
N GLN A 132 -14.48 -3.49 3.40
CA GLN A 132 -15.92 -3.23 3.34
C GLN A 132 -16.63 -3.41 4.69
N TRP A 133 -16.12 -4.27 5.58
CA TRP A 133 -16.71 -4.54 6.89
C TRP A 133 -16.88 -3.26 7.73
N PHE A 134 -15.92 -2.35 7.65
CA PHE A 134 -15.91 -1.12 8.46
C PHE A 134 -16.74 0.03 7.88
N GLY A 135 -17.40 -0.17 6.73
CA GLY A 135 -18.21 0.84 6.06
C GLY A 135 -17.38 2.00 5.49
N GLU A 136 -17.97 2.74 4.56
CA GLU A 136 -17.39 3.94 3.95
C GLU A 136 -16.00 3.75 3.30
N SER A 137 -15.62 2.49 3.01
CA SER A 137 -14.34 2.14 2.43
C SER A 137 -13.15 2.68 3.25
N ARG A 138 -13.19 2.68 4.59
CA ARG A 138 -12.05 3.18 5.39
C ARG A 138 -10.80 2.28 5.24
N PRO A 139 -9.58 2.83 5.16
CA PRO A 139 -8.37 2.01 5.18
C PRO A 139 -8.23 1.25 6.50
N VAL A 140 -7.76 0.01 6.41
CA VAL A 140 -7.68 -0.93 7.53
C VAL A 140 -6.26 -1.48 7.64
N PHE A 141 -5.63 -1.28 8.79
CA PHE A 141 -4.46 -2.05 9.17
C PHE A 141 -4.89 -3.40 9.72
N VAL A 142 -4.27 -4.45 9.20
CA VAL A 142 -4.28 -5.77 9.82
C VAL A 142 -2.94 -5.97 10.52
N THR A 143 -2.96 -6.43 11.76
CA THR A 143 -1.77 -6.66 12.59
C THR A 143 -1.74 -8.09 13.14
N ASP A 144 -0.68 -8.44 13.89
CA ASP A 144 -0.60 -9.70 14.66
C ASP A 144 -0.72 -10.96 13.79
N PHE A 145 -0.18 -10.89 12.57
CA PHE A 145 -0.14 -12.03 11.67
C PHE A 145 0.60 -13.22 12.31
N PRO A 146 0.19 -14.47 12.04
CA PRO A 146 1.01 -15.63 12.33
C PRO A 146 2.44 -15.44 11.79
N ALA A 147 3.45 -15.67 12.62
CA ALA A 147 4.85 -15.50 12.25
C ALA A 147 5.25 -16.38 11.05
N SER A 148 4.58 -17.52 10.85
CA SER A 148 4.77 -18.38 9.68
C SER A 148 4.34 -17.76 8.35
N LEU A 149 3.45 -16.76 8.37
CA LEU A 149 3.00 -16.04 7.17
C LEU A 149 3.89 -14.88 6.79
N LYS A 150 4.73 -14.39 7.71
CA LYS A 150 5.59 -13.23 7.48
C LYS A 150 7.04 -13.63 7.26
N PRO A 151 7.82 -12.85 6.48
CA PRO A 151 9.22 -13.13 6.20
C PRO A 151 10.08 -13.43 7.44
N PHE A 152 11.17 -14.18 7.25
CA PHE A 152 12.07 -14.62 8.33
C PHE A 152 12.66 -13.46 9.15
N TYR A 153 12.77 -12.28 8.55
CA TYR A 153 13.33 -11.08 9.18
C TYR A 153 12.34 -10.30 10.04
N CYS A 154 11.05 -10.66 10.05
CA CYS A 154 10.07 -10.00 10.91
C CYS A 154 10.27 -10.44 12.36
N LEU A 155 10.30 -9.49 13.29
CA LEU A 155 10.29 -9.77 14.72
C LEU A 155 9.01 -10.52 15.08
N SER A 156 9.11 -11.45 16.04
CA SER A 156 7.94 -12.11 16.61
C SER A 156 7.93 -11.92 18.12
N SER A 157 6.83 -11.39 18.66
CA SER A 157 6.73 -10.99 20.07
C SER A 157 6.72 -12.19 21.03
N ASP A 158 6.20 -13.35 20.58
CA ASP A 158 6.03 -14.58 21.36
C ASP A 158 6.44 -15.86 20.58
N GLY A 159 7.07 -15.71 19.42
CA GLY A 159 7.37 -16.79 18.48
C GLY A 159 6.18 -17.27 17.66
N VAL A 160 4.99 -16.71 17.87
CA VAL A 160 3.73 -17.08 17.20
C VAL A 160 3.18 -15.93 16.36
N ARG A 161 3.22 -14.70 16.87
CA ARG A 161 2.71 -13.48 16.21
C ARG A 161 3.86 -12.61 15.73
N ALA A 162 3.77 -12.16 14.49
CA ALA A 162 4.72 -11.23 13.89
C ALA A 162 4.37 -9.79 14.26
N GLU A 163 5.39 -9.00 14.59
CA GLU A 163 5.31 -7.54 14.67
C GLU A 163 5.28 -6.98 13.24
N ALA A 164 4.18 -7.22 12.54
CA ALA A 164 3.94 -6.80 11.16
C ALA A 164 2.55 -6.17 11.00
N ALA A 165 2.44 -5.28 10.02
CA ALA A 165 1.18 -4.66 9.65
C ALA A 165 1.04 -4.55 8.14
N ASP A 166 -0.16 -4.83 7.65
CA ASP A 166 -0.55 -4.61 6.26
C ASP A 166 -1.67 -3.57 6.22
N LEU A 167 -1.48 -2.49 5.46
CA LEU A 167 -2.50 -1.48 5.21
C LEU A 167 -3.32 -1.86 3.98
N LEU A 168 -4.55 -2.28 4.22
CA LEU A 168 -5.54 -2.52 3.19
C LEU A 168 -6.24 -1.22 2.83
N PHE A 169 -6.20 -0.88 1.55
CA PHE A 169 -6.82 0.30 0.99
C PHE A 169 -7.98 -0.10 0.06
N PRO A 170 -9.05 0.70 -0.02
CA PRO A 170 -10.17 0.45 -0.93
C PRO A 170 -9.73 0.18 -2.36
N ASP A 171 -10.38 -0.80 -2.98
CA ASP A 171 -10.25 -1.20 -4.39
C ASP A 171 -8.89 -1.75 -4.82
N VAL A 172 -7.79 -1.36 -4.17
CA VAL A 172 -6.43 -1.84 -4.50
C VAL A 172 -5.92 -2.97 -3.60
N GLY A 173 -6.56 -3.21 -2.45
CA GLY A 173 -6.14 -4.20 -1.46
C GLY A 173 -4.93 -3.72 -0.66
N GLU A 174 -3.98 -4.61 -0.39
CA GLU A 174 -2.72 -4.25 0.28
C GLU A 174 -1.96 -3.14 -0.46
N LEU A 175 -1.84 -1.97 0.18
CA LEU A 175 -1.08 -0.81 -0.31
C LEU A 175 0.32 -0.73 0.32
N VAL A 176 0.41 -1.03 1.60
CA VAL A 176 1.65 -0.98 2.39
C VAL A 176 1.78 -2.25 3.20
N GLY A 177 2.93 -2.91 3.13
CA GLY A 177 3.31 -4.00 4.02
C GLY A 177 4.55 -3.61 4.82
N GLY A 178 4.53 -3.83 6.14
CA GLY A 178 5.63 -3.43 7.01
C GLY A 178 5.82 -4.35 8.20
N SER A 179 6.99 -4.25 8.83
CA SER A 179 7.30 -5.00 10.05
C SER A 179 8.42 -4.37 10.85
N VAL A 180 8.42 -4.66 12.15
CA VAL A 180 9.60 -4.53 13.00
C VAL A 180 10.56 -5.67 12.66
N ARG A 181 11.86 -5.36 12.62
CA ARG A 181 12.88 -6.33 12.21
C ARG A 181 13.39 -7.12 13.40
N GLU A 182 13.63 -8.41 13.16
CA GLU A 182 14.33 -9.26 14.11
C GLU A 182 15.78 -8.78 14.28
N THR A 183 16.16 -8.61 15.54
CA THR A 183 17.45 -8.08 15.97
C THR A 183 18.36 -9.17 16.54
N ASP A 184 17.83 -10.35 16.84
CA ASP A 184 18.59 -11.49 17.31
C ASP A 184 19.07 -12.35 16.11
N GLU A 185 20.39 -12.47 15.97
CA GLU A 185 21.01 -13.28 14.92
C GLU A 185 20.60 -14.76 15.00
N SER A 186 20.51 -15.32 16.20
CA SER A 186 20.19 -16.73 16.41
C SER A 186 18.75 -17.03 15.97
N VAL A 187 17.81 -16.12 16.25
CA VAL A 187 16.41 -16.23 15.80
C VAL A 187 16.32 -16.16 14.27
N LEU A 188 17.02 -15.22 13.62
CA LEU A 188 17.08 -15.14 12.15
C LEU A 188 17.58 -16.44 11.52
N ARG A 189 18.69 -16.98 12.05
CA ARG A 189 19.28 -18.24 11.56
C ARG A 189 18.36 -19.44 11.80
N GLN A 190 17.63 -19.45 12.91
CA GLN A 190 16.63 -20.48 13.21
C GLN A 190 15.47 -20.42 12.21
N ARG A 191 14.95 -19.23 11.89
CA ARG A 191 13.85 -19.05 10.92
C ARG A 191 14.26 -19.41 9.49
N LEU A 192 15.53 -19.22 9.12
CA LEU A 192 16.07 -19.60 7.82
C LEU A 192 16.40 -21.09 7.67
N SER A 193 16.19 -21.92 8.69
CA SER A 193 16.63 -23.32 8.77
C SER A 193 18.14 -23.53 8.66
N THR A 194 18.73 -24.20 9.64
CA THR A 194 20.17 -24.46 9.69
C THR A 194 20.61 -25.30 8.47
N ASN A 195 21.60 -24.80 7.71
CA ASN A 195 22.15 -25.39 6.48
C ASN A 195 21.27 -25.33 5.22
N SER A 196 20.26 -24.46 5.19
CA SER A 196 19.51 -24.22 3.94
C SER A 196 20.31 -23.35 2.95
N PRO A 197 20.11 -23.48 1.63
CA PRO A 197 20.65 -22.55 0.64
C PRO A 197 20.22 -21.10 0.90
N GLU A 198 19.04 -20.92 1.49
CA GLU A 198 18.49 -19.61 1.87
C GLU A 198 19.30 -18.97 2.99
N LEU A 199 19.71 -19.74 4.00
CA LEU A 199 20.60 -19.27 5.06
C LEU A 199 21.96 -18.85 4.50
N CYS A 200 22.56 -19.66 3.61
CA CYS A 200 23.85 -19.31 2.98
C CYS A 200 23.76 -17.99 2.19
N ALA A 201 22.66 -17.75 1.48
CA ALA A 201 22.43 -16.52 0.73
C ALA A 201 22.21 -15.29 1.65
N ASN A 202 21.70 -15.51 2.87
CA ASN A 202 21.36 -14.45 3.84
C ASN A 202 22.33 -14.39 5.04
N GLU A 203 23.47 -15.08 4.99
CA GLU A 203 24.43 -15.12 6.10
C GLU A 203 25.01 -13.73 6.40
N TRP A 204 25.28 -12.94 5.37
CA TRP A 204 25.70 -11.55 5.50
C TRP A 204 24.65 -10.71 6.26
N TYR A 205 23.36 -10.94 6.00
CA TYR A 205 22.25 -10.21 6.60
C TYR A 205 22.07 -10.57 8.08
N CYS A 206 22.20 -11.86 8.42
CA CYS A 206 22.19 -12.33 9.80
C CYS A 206 23.37 -11.73 10.58
N GLY A 207 24.56 -11.73 9.98
CA GLY A 207 25.79 -11.20 10.59
C GLY A 207 25.76 -9.70 10.91
N LEU A 208 24.85 -8.93 10.31
CA LEU A 208 24.64 -7.51 10.68
C LEU A 208 24.26 -7.35 12.16
N ARG A 209 23.67 -8.38 12.79
CA ARG A 209 23.21 -8.33 14.18
C ARG A 209 24.35 -8.54 15.18
N GLY A 210 25.40 -9.26 14.79
CA GLY A 210 26.54 -9.59 15.65
C GLY A 210 27.41 -8.39 16.08
N LEU A 211 27.26 -7.22 15.45
CA LEU A 211 27.98 -5.99 15.79
C LEU A 211 27.17 -5.01 16.65
N GLY A 212 26.02 -5.45 17.16
CA GLY A 212 25.04 -4.63 17.85
C GLY A 212 23.93 -4.19 16.90
N SER A 213 22.71 -4.67 17.14
CA SER A 213 21.53 -4.31 16.38
C SER A 213 20.66 -3.34 17.19
N ALA A 214 20.25 -2.23 16.57
CA ALA A 214 19.24 -1.35 17.15
C ALA A 214 17.84 -1.91 16.82
N PRO A 215 16.86 -1.83 17.73
CA PRO A 215 15.46 -2.04 17.37
C PRO A 215 15.07 -1.10 16.23
N HIS A 216 14.56 -1.66 15.13
CA HIS A 216 14.21 -0.93 13.93
C HIS A 216 13.09 -1.65 13.18
N GLY A 217 12.47 -0.93 12.28
CA GLY A 217 11.39 -1.45 11.44
C GLY A 217 11.32 -0.65 10.15
N GLY A 218 10.48 -1.14 9.26
CA GLY A 218 10.29 -0.51 7.98
C GLY A 218 9.10 -1.07 7.24
N PHE A 219 8.75 -0.37 6.17
CA PHE A 219 7.61 -0.71 5.34
C PHE A 219 7.90 -0.40 3.87
N GLY A 220 7.24 -1.16 3.01
CA GLY A 220 7.24 -0.95 1.58
C GLY A 220 5.87 -0.48 1.13
N LEU A 221 5.83 0.62 0.39
CA LEU A 221 4.65 1.19 -0.23
C LEU A 221 4.65 0.87 -1.73
N GLY A 222 3.56 0.26 -2.20
CA GLY A 222 3.33 -0.05 -3.61
C GLY A 222 3.10 1.22 -4.43
N PHE A 223 4.14 1.77 -5.04
CA PHE A 223 4.08 3.05 -5.74
C PHE A 223 3.02 3.08 -6.85
N GLU A 224 2.95 2.04 -7.67
CA GLU A 224 1.97 1.92 -8.74
C GLU A 224 0.54 1.84 -8.16
N ARG A 225 0.33 1.10 -7.06
CA ARG A 225 -0.98 1.06 -6.37
C ARG A 225 -1.37 2.42 -5.77
N LEU A 226 -0.40 3.16 -5.23
CA LEU A 226 -0.62 4.53 -4.79
C LEU A 226 -1.08 5.42 -5.96
N LEU A 227 -0.42 5.31 -7.13
CA LEU A 227 -0.87 6.02 -8.33
C LEU A 227 -2.28 5.62 -8.77
N GLN A 228 -2.65 4.34 -8.66
CA GLN A 228 -4.02 3.91 -8.94
C GLN A 228 -5.04 4.62 -8.05
N ILE A 229 -4.75 4.77 -6.76
CA ILE A 229 -5.60 5.50 -5.81
C ILE A 229 -5.68 6.98 -6.19
N LEU A 230 -4.52 7.63 -6.36
CA LEU A 230 -4.46 9.08 -6.63
C LEU A 230 -5.14 9.45 -7.95
N LEU A 231 -5.00 8.60 -8.97
CA LEU A 231 -5.53 8.82 -10.30
C LEU A 231 -6.92 8.18 -10.52
N GLY A 232 -7.45 7.42 -9.56
CA GLY A 232 -8.72 6.69 -9.72
C GLY A 232 -8.72 5.67 -10.86
N VAL A 233 -7.58 5.00 -11.09
CA VAL A 233 -7.39 4.07 -12.22
C VAL A 233 -7.52 2.63 -11.75
N HIS A 234 -8.43 1.86 -12.37
CA HIS A 234 -8.73 0.48 -11.94
C HIS A 234 -7.62 -0.53 -12.25
N ASN A 235 -6.88 -0.36 -13.34
CA ASN A 235 -5.88 -1.33 -13.79
C ASN A 235 -4.45 -0.80 -13.56
N ILE A 236 -3.65 -1.56 -12.83
CA ILE A 236 -2.27 -1.19 -12.45
C ILE A 236 -1.34 -1.01 -13.66
N ARG A 237 -1.71 -1.56 -14.82
CA ARG A 237 -0.92 -1.42 -16.06
C ARG A 237 -0.96 -0.01 -16.63
N ASP A 238 -2.02 0.72 -16.31
CA ASP A 238 -2.31 2.03 -16.89
C ASP A 238 -1.62 3.16 -16.13
N VAL A 239 -1.01 2.85 -14.99
CA VAL A 239 -0.20 3.78 -14.18
C VAL A 239 1.31 3.59 -14.39
N THR A 240 1.71 2.69 -15.28
CA THR A 240 3.12 2.43 -15.61
C THR A 240 3.31 2.57 -17.13
N PRO A 241 4.30 3.35 -17.61
CA PRO A 241 4.49 3.55 -19.05
C PRO A 241 4.71 2.26 -19.85
N PHE A 242 5.45 1.31 -19.29
CA PHE A 242 5.80 0.03 -19.93
C PHE A 242 5.52 -1.12 -18.96
N PRO A 243 4.25 -1.58 -18.85
CA PRO A 243 3.88 -2.61 -17.88
C PRO A 243 4.54 -3.94 -18.22
N ARG A 244 5.15 -4.56 -17.22
CA ARG A 244 5.72 -5.92 -17.34
C ARG A 244 4.68 -6.93 -16.91
N VAL A 245 4.36 -7.88 -17.78
CA VAL A 245 3.45 -8.99 -17.47
C VAL A 245 4.13 -10.31 -17.79
N MET A 246 3.68 -11.40 -17.16
CA MET A 246 4.22 -12.72 -17.48
C MET A 246 4.19 -12.95 -19.00
N ASN A 247 5.35 -13.34 -19.54
CA ASN A 247 5.57 -13.63 -20.95
C ASN A 247 5.34 -12.47 -21.94
N LYS A 248 5.27 -11.21 -21.49
CA LYS A 248 5.27 -10.04 -22.40
C LYS A 248 6.07 -8.87 -21.83
N ILE A 249 6.98 -8.35 -22.64
CA ILE A 249 7.58 -7.03 -22.48
C ILE A 249 6.93 -6.16 -23.56
N VAL A 250 6.14 -5.18 -23.15
CA VAL A 250 5.60 -4.17 -24.07
C VAL A 250 6.63 -3.03 -24.09
N LEU A 251 7.36 -2.92 -25.20
CA LEU A 251 8.33 -1.85 -25.47
C LEU A 251 7.69 -0.75 -26.31
#